data_AF-A0A943E0K4-F1
#
_entry.id   AF-A0A943E0K4-F1
#
_cell.length_a   1.000
_cell.length_b   1.000
_cell.length_c   1.000
_cell.angle_alpha   90.00
_cell.angle_beta   90.00
_cell.angle_gamma   90.00
#
_symmetry.space_group_name_H-M   'P 1'
#
loop_
_entity.id
_entity.type
_entity.pdbx_description
1 polymer ?
#
loop_
_entity_poly.entity_id
_entity_poly.type
_entity_poly.pdbx_seq_one_letter_code
_entity_poly.pdbx_strand_id
1 'polypeptide(L)' 'MSKETIARNFTYHKPTDEQDSLYQSIRAKGRELAELIEDKCPGSREKSLAMTKLEECVMWANASVARNISEGDAS' A
#
# COMPACT_ATOMS: atom_id res chain seq x y z
N MET A 1 -14.33 -3.51 15.16
CA MET A 1 -12.94 -3.09 15.46
C MET A 1 -12.86 -2.83 16.96
N SER A 2 -11.98 -3.49 17.69
CA SER A 2 -11.87 -3.30 19.15
C SER A 2 -11.16 -1.99 19.51
N LYS A 3 -11.28 -1.51 20.75
CA LYS A 3 -10.57 -0.30 21.21
C LYS A 3 -9.06 -0.46 21.09
N GLU A 4 -8.56 -1.66 21.37
CA GLU A 4 -7.15 -2.04 21.22
C GLU A 4 -6.73 -1.98 19.74
N THR A 5 -7.56 -2.48 18.83
CA THR A 5 -7.30 -2.42 17.38
C THR A 5 -7.26 -0.98 16.89
N ILE A 6 -8.17 -0.13 17.38
CA ILE A 6 -8.18 1.30 17.07
C ILE A 6 -6.87 1.92 17.58
N ALA A 7 -6.54 1.79 18.86
CA ALA A 7 -5.32 2.36 19.43
C ALA A 7 -4.07 1.94 18.66
N ARG A 8 -3.96 0.66 18.31
CA ARG A 8 -2.85 0.12 17.52
C ARG A 8 -2.76 0.74 16.12
N ASN A 9 -3.89 0.86 15.41
CA ASN A 9 -3.95 1.43 14.06
C ASN A 9 -3.61 2.93 14.00
N PHE A 10 -3.80 3.66 15.11
CA PHE A 10 -3.54 5.09 15.21
C PHE A 10 -2.25 5.43 15.98
N THR A 11 -1.44 4.43 16.34
CA THR A 11 -0.13 4.61 16.97
C THR A 11 0.97 4.54 15.91
N TYR A 12 2.00 5.39 16.03
CA TYR A 12 3.19 5.28 15.20
C TYR A 12 4.02 4.07 15.61
N HIS A 13 4.27 3.17 14.66
CA HIS A 13 5.20 2.06 14.79
C HIS A 13 6.30 2.27 13.76
N LYS A 14 7.56 2.30 14.21
CA LYS A 14 8.69 2.34 13.29
C LYS A 14 8.66 1.05 12.44
N PRO A 15 8.78 1.13 11.11
CA PRO A 15 8.85 -0.06 10.27
C PRO A 15 10.06 -0.94 10.59
N THR A 16 9.86 -2.26 10.48
CA THR A 16 10.95 -3.24 10.42
C THR A 16 11.60 -3.25 9.03
N ASP A 17 12.79 -3.84 8.90
CA ASP A 17 13.46 -3.97 7.60
C ASP A 17 12.63 -4.81 6.60
N GLU A 18 11.92 -5.82 7.09
CA GLU A 18 10.99 -6.63 6.27
C GLU A 18 9.81 -5.79 5.79
N GLN A 19 9.18 -5.02 6.68
CA GLN A 19 8.10 -4.13 6.31
C GLN A 19 8.55 -3.10 5.27
N ASP A 20 9.75 -2.52 5.43
CA ASP A 20 10.31 -1.56 4.48
C ASP A 20 10.51 -2.20 3.09
N SER A 21 11.11 -3.39 3.04
CA SER A 21 11.28 -4.16 1.79
C SER A 21 9.94 -4.44 1.08
N LEU A 22 8.92 -4.81 1.85
CA LEU A 22 7.57 -5.04 1.33
C LEU A 22 6.93 -3.74 0.80
N TYR A 23 7.06 -2.62 1.53
CA TYR A 23 6.56 -1.33 1.06
C TYR A 23 7.21 -0.90 -0.25
N GLN A 24 8.53 -1.06 -0.36
CA GLN A 24 9.27 -0.73 -1.58
C GLN A 24 8.78 -1.58 -2.75
N SER A 25 8.61 -2.89 -2.55
CA SER A 25 8.11 -3.81 -3.57
C SER A 25 6.70 -3.46 -4.06
N ILE A 26 5.78 -3.20 -3.14
CA ILE A 26 4.39 -2.80 -3.46
C ILE A 26 4.36 -1.47 -4.21
N ARG A 27 5.10 -0.47 -3.72
CA ARG A 27 5.15 0.87 -4.35
C ARG A 27 5.80 0.83 -5.73
N ALA A 28 6.84 0.03 -5.92
CA ALA A 28 7.49 -0.15 -7.22
C ALA A 28 6.52 -0.71 -8.25
N LYS A 29 5.75 -1.75 -7.89
CA LYS A 29 4.75 -2.33 -8.80
C LYS A 29 3.55 -1.42 -9.05
N GLY A 30 3.10 -0.69 -8.04
CA GLY A 30 2.09 0.35 -8.20
C GLY A 30 2.54 1.44 -9.18
N ARG A 31 3.79 1.91 -9.05
CA ARG A 31 4.37 2.89 -9.97
C ARG A 31 4.47 2.36 -11.40
N GLU A 32 4.98 1.14 -11.59
CA GLU A 32 5.10 0.52 -12.92
C GLU A 32 3.74 0.46 -13.64
N LEU A 33 2.68 0.05 -12.94
CA LEU A 33 1.33 0.01 -13.52
C LEU A 33 0.78 1.43 -13.78
N ALA A 34 1.05 2.39 -12.91
CA ALA A 34 0.64 3.78 -13.10
C ALA A 34 1.27 4.39 -14.36
N GLU A 35 2.58 4.17 -14.56
CA GLU A 35 3.29 4.59 -15.78
C GLU A 35 2.70 3.91 -17.02
N LEU A 36 2.37 2.61 -16.95
CA LEU A 36 1.73 1.91 -18.07
C LEU A 36 0.32 2.45 -18.39
N ILE A 37 -0.49 2.76 -17.37
CA ILE A 37 -1.81 3.39 -17.56
C ILE A 37 -1.65 4.77 -18.19
N GLU A 38 -0.68 5.56 -17.73
CA GLU A 38 -0.40 6.87 -18.28
C GLU A 38 -0.06 6.79 -19.78
N ASP A 39 0.83 5.87 -20.14
CA ASP A 39 1.35 5.70 -21.50
C ASP A 39 0.36 5.07 -22.48
N LYS A 40 -0.52 4.16 -22.01
CA LYS A 40 -1.36 3.32 -22.89
C LYS A 40 -2.83 3.71 -22.90
N CYS A 41 -3.35 4.35 -21.85
CA CYS A 41 -4.74 4.74 -21.81
C CYS A 41 -4.93 6.17 -22.35
N PRO A 42 -5.94 6.41 -23.21
CA PRO A 42 -6.29 7.76 -23.62
C PRO A 42 -6.78 8.58 -22.41
N GLY A 43 -6.69 9.91 -22.51
CA GLY A 43 -7.28 10.80 -21.51
C GLY A 43 -8.79 10.58 -21.40
N SER A 44 -9.25 10.02 -20.28
CA SER A 44 -10.65 9.70 -20.05
C SER A 44 -10.98 9.64 -18.56
N ARG A 45 -12.29 9.59 -18.23
CA ARG A 45 -12.77 9.40 -16.86
C ARG A 45 -12.29 8.07 -16.29
N GLU A 46 -12.27 7.02 -17.10
CA GLU A 46 -11.83 5.68 -16.72
C GLU A 46 -10.34 5.67 -16.36
N LYS A 47 -9.49 6.36 -17.14
CA LYS A 47 -8.06 6.53 -16.81
C LYS A 47 -7.89 7.21 -15.45
N SER A 48 -8.59 8.31 -15.21
CA SER A 48 -8.54 9.01 -13.92
C SER A 48 -9.00 8.11 -12.77
N LEU A 49 -10.08 7.35 -12.96
CA LEU A 49 -10.56 6.39 -11.95
C LEU A 49 -9.55 5.26 -11.71
N ALA A 50 -8.92 4.74 -12.76
CA ALA A 50 -7.90 3.70 -12.64
C ALA A 50 -6.70 4.17 -11.82
N MET A 51 -6.21 5.38 -12.07
CA MET A 51 -5.11 5.99 -11.30
C MET A 51 -5.49 6.16 -9.82
N THR A 52 -6.66 6.75 -9.53
CA THR A 52 -7.13 6.90 -8.13
C THR A 52 -7.29 5.56 -7.42
N LYS A 53 -7.82 4.55 -8.13
CA LYS A 53 -8.02 3.22 -7.55
C LYS A 53 -6.71 2.46 -7.34
N LEU A 54 -5.71 2.70 -8.19
CA LEU A 54 -4.37 2.15 -8.01
C LEU A 54 -3.68 2.77 -6.78
N GLU A 55 -3.77 4.08 -6.60
CA GLU A 55 -3.26 4.77 -5.40
C GLU A 55 -3.91 4.22 -4.13
N GLU A 56 -5.24 4.09 -4.13
CA GLU A 56 -6.00 3.51 -3.02
C GLU A 56 -5.59 2.03 -2.76
N CYS A 57 -5.40 1.24 -3.81
CA CYS A 57 -4.93 -0.13 -3.71
C CYS A 57 -3.56 -0.22 -3.04
N VAL A 58 -2.59 0.58 -3.49
CA VAL A 58 -1.23 0.65 -2.91
C VAL A 58 -1.27 1.11 -1.45
N MET A 59 -2.10 2.11 -1.13
CA MET A 59 -2.29 2.57 0.25
C MET A 59 -2.79 1.45 1.16
N TRP A 60 -3.83 0.72 0.76
CA TRP A 60 -4.39 -0.36 1.56
C TRP A 60 -3.48 -1.58 1.65
N ALA A 61 -2.71 -1.88 0.60
CA ALA A 61 -1.69 -2.93 0.63
C ALA A 61 -0.56 -2.60 1.62
N ASN A 62 -0.05 -1.36 1.63
CA ASN A 62 0.94 -0.96 2.63
C ASN A 62 0.34 -0.97 4.05
N ALA A 63 -0.92 -0.55 4.19
CA ALA A 63 -1.61 -0.59 5.48
C ALA A 63 -1.81 -2.03 5.99
N SER A 64 -2.02 -3.02 5.12
CA SER A 64 -2.13 -4.42 5.55
C SER A 64 -0.79 -4.94 6.09
N VAL A 65 0.32 -4.59 5.45
CA VAL A 65 1.68 -4.91 5.95
C VAL A 65 1.94 -4.22 7.29
N ALA A 66 1.71 -2.90 7.38
CA ALA A 66 1.92 -2.12 8.60
C ALA A 66 1.09 -2.61 9.79
N ARG A 67 -0.10 -3.17 9.52
CA ARG A 67 -1.02 -3.62 10.58
C ARG A 67 -0.90 -5.10 10.92
N ASN A 68 -0.18 -5.93 10.16
CA ASN A 68 -0.23 -7.38 10.39
C ASN A 68 1.13 -8.07 10.43
N ILE A 69 2.24 -7.35 10.21
CA ILE A 69 3.58 -7.92 10.32
C ILE A 69 4.27 -7.31 11.56
N SER A 70 4.82 -8.14 12.43
CA SER A 70 5.60 -7.75 13.60
C SER A 70 6.96 -8.46 13.62
N GLU A 71 7.95 -7.92 14.36
CA GLU A 71 9.22 -8.61 14.62
C GLU A 71 8.96 -9.92 15.37
N GLY A 72 8.80 -11.02 14.65
CA GLY A 72 8.52 -12.34 15.22
C GLY A 72 7.68 -13.28 14.36
N ASP A 73 7.00 -12.78 13.31
CA ASP A 73 6.12 -13.60 12.46
C ASP A 73 6.88 -14.30 11.30
N ALA A 74 8.20 -14.11 11.23
CA ALA A 74 9.08 -14.89 10.36
C ALA A 74 9.33 -16.28 10.97
N SER A 75 8.37 -17.19 10.79
CA SER A 75 8.53 -18.63 11.01
C SER A 75 8.59 -19.37 9.69
#